data_AF-A0A1G3A7P3-F1
#
_entry.id   AF-A0A1G3A7P3-F1
#
_cell.length_a   1.000
_cell.length_b   1.000
_cell.length_c   1.000
_cell.angle_alpha   90.00
_cell.angle_beta   90.00
_cell.angle_gamma   90.00
#
_symmetry.space_group_name_H-M   'P 1'
#
loop_
_entity.id
_entity.type
_entity.pdbx_description
1 polymer ?
#
loop_
_entity_poly.entity_id
_entity_poly.type
_entity_poly.pdbx_seq_one_letter_code
_entity_poly.pdbx_strand_id
1 'polypeptide(L)'
;MDSHDIAKALEVWTLQNLLNISIMLGILACGLAMIQGYYESLEKHLSLRVSIELWRVLTVLVVDVLLAIVVLVGYLVLNPDIMADIKIAIPFCPVASILFAAALVLRLFHGGHSVSSKNYLRSVYLMLAANVLNIVGFTIVMEAPSGEYLATHPSPFWHYIKTHLRSNADPHGLELSQVTFYLCFPVLMAVLAWGAVSALKRVCAAKGE
;
A
#
# COMPACT_ATOMS: atom_id res chain seq x y z
N MET A 1 33.62 12.16 4.82
CA MET A 1 32.36 11.64 4.25
C MET A 1 32.79 10.91 3.00
N ASP A 2 32.90 9.60 3.13
CA ASP A 2 33.54 8.77 2.13
C ASP A 2 32.55 8.44 1.01
N SER A 3 33.04 7.93 -0.13
CA SER A 3 32.17 7.53 -1.25
C SER A 3 31.11 6.51 -0.84
N HIS A 4 31.42 5.69 0.17
CA HIS A 4 30.50 4.73 0.77
C HIS A 4 29.32 5.40 1.49
N ASP A 5 29.56 6.45 2.29
CA ASP A 5 28.51 7.18 3.01
C ASP A 5 27.51 7.82 2.04
N ILE A 6 28.02 8.38 0.94
CA ILE A 6 27.20 9.00 -0.10
C ILE A 6 26.33 7.97 -0.80
N ALA A 7 26.89 6.79 -1.13
CA ALA A 7 26.15 5.71 -1.76
C ALA A 7 25.02 5.19 -0.86
N LYS A 8 25.30 4.96 0.42
CA LYS A 8 24.28 4.49 1.38
C LYS A 8 23.19 5.54 1.61
N ALA A 9 23.55 6.82 1.71
CA ALA A 9 22.57 7.90 1.83
C ALA A 9 21.63 7.97 0.61
N LEU A 10 22.15 7.78 -0.60
CA LEU A 10 21.35 7.76 -1.82
C LEU A 10 20.39 6.56 -1.86
N GLU A 11 20.84 5.40 -1.42
CA GLU A 11 20.01 4.19 -1.28
C GLU A 11 18.83 4.43 -0.33
N VAL A 12 19.10 4.92 0.88
CA VAL A 12 18.09 5.24 1.90
C VAL A 12 17.09 6.28 1.37
N TRP A 13 17.59 7.34 0.74
CA TRP A 13 16.74 8.37 0.13
C TRP A 13 15.84 7.80 -0.96
N THR A 14 16.38 6.92 -1.81
CA THR A 14 15.63 6.32 -2.93
C THR A 14 14.53 5.40 -2.42
N LEU A 15 14.84 4.53 -1.45
CA LEU A 15 13.88 3.61 -0.83
C LEU A 15 12.78 4.38 -0.08
N GLN A 16 13.14 5.45 0.64
CA GLN A 16 12.17 6.29 1.32
C GLN A 16 11.19 6.97 0.34
N ASN A 17 11.72 7.53 -0.76
CA ASN A 17 10.88 8.15 -1.77
C ASN A 17 9.99 7.14 -2.49
N LEU A 18 10.52 5.94 -2.77
CA LEU A 18 9.74 4.86 -3.37
C LEU A 18 8.54 4.47 -2.48
N LEU A 19 8.77 4.34 -1.16
CA LEU A 19 7.70 4.11 -0.19
C LEU A 19 6.68 5.25 -0.18
N ASN A 20 7.14 6.51 -0.11
CA ASN A 20 6.27 7.68 -0.08
C ASN A 20 5.40 7.78 -1.35
N ILE A 21 6.00 7.55 -2.53
CA ILE A 21 5.28 7.49 -3.81
C ILE A 21 4.25 6.38 -3.77
N SER A 22 4.59 5.18 -3.27
CA SER A 22 3.63 4.07 -3.18
C SER A 22 2.41 4.41 -2.31
N ILE A 23 2.60 5.15 -1.21
CA ILE A 23 1.48 5.62 -0.38
C ILE A 23 0.57 6.54 -1.20
N MET A 24 1.13 7.49 -1.95
CA MET A 24 0.35 8.38 -2.81
C MET A 24 -0.38 7.62 -3.93
N LEU A 25 0.28 6.64 -4.54
CA LEU A 25 -0.34 5.79 -5.56
C LEU A 25 -1.51 4.97 -4.99
N GLY A 26 -1.40 4.50 -3.73
CA GLY A 26 -2.47 3.81 -3.03
C GLY A 26 -3.70 4.70 -2.80
N ILE A 27 -3.48 5.97 -2.46
CA ILE A 27 -4.54 6.98 -2.32
C ILE A 27 -5.20 7.23 -3.68
N LEU A 28 -4.39 7.45 -4.72
CA LEU A 28 -4.86 7.69 -6.08
C LEU A 28 -5.68 6.50 -6.61
N ALA A 29 -5.19 5.27 -6.43
CA ALA A 29 -5.89 4.06 -6.83
C ALA A 29 -7.25 3.95 -6.14
N CYS A 30 -7.33 4.27 -4.85
CA CYS A 30 -8.60 4.26 -4.10
C CYS A 30 -9.57 5.33 -4.60
N GLY A 31 -9.09 6.55 -4.83
CA GLY A 31 -9.91 7.63 -5.40
C GLY A 31 -10.49 7.25 -6.76
N LEU A 32 -9.65 6.74 -7.66
CA LEU A 32 -10.08 6.27 -8.97
C LEU A 32 -11.04 5.08 -8.88
N ALA A 33 -10.82 4.15 -7.96
CA ALA A 33 -11.74 3.04 -7.72
C ALA A 33 -13.12 3.54 -7.29
N MET A 34 -13.20 4.50 -6.36
CA MET A 34 -14.47 5.07 -5.90
C MET A 34 -15.24 5.81 -7.00
N ILE A 35 -14.53 6.52 -7.90
CA ILE A 35 -15.13 7.26 -9.01
C ILE A 35 -15.83 6.32 -10.01
N GLN A 36 -15.47 5.03 -10.08
CA GLN A 36 -16.11 4.08 -11.00
C GLN A 36 -17.64 4.00 -10.81
N GLY A 37 -18.13 4.09 -9.57
CA GLY A 37 -19.57 4.12 -9.29
C GLY A 37 -20.26 5.39 -9.82
N TYR A 38 -19.56 6.51 -9.86
CA TYR A 38 -20.07 7.75 -10.46
C TYR A 38 -20.18 7.65 -11.98
N TYR A 39 -19.18 7.02 -12.64
CA TYR A 39 -19.23 6.81 -14.09
C TYR A 39 -20.41 5.96 -14.53
N GLU A 40 -20.76 4.91 -13.78
CA GLU A 40 -21.93 4.07 -14.08
C GLU A 40 -23.26 4.86 -13.95
N SER A 41 -23.31 5.85 -13.06
CA SER A 41 -24.45 6.77 -12.99
C SER A 41 -24.54 7.70 -14.20
N LEU A 42 -23.40 8.16 -14.72
CA LEU A 42 -23.33 9.05 -15.89
C LEU A 42 -23.64 8.32 -17.21
N GLU A 43 -23.36 7.02 -17.28
CA GLU A 43 -23.63 6.20 -18.46
C GLU A 43 -25.09 6.26 -18.92
N LYS A 44 -26.02 6.43 -17.98
CA LYS A 44 -27.46 6.57 -18.26
C LYS A 44 -27.82 7.84 -19.05
N HIS A 45 -26.93 8.82 -19.11
CA HIS A 45 -27.18 10.13 -19.70
C HIS A 45 -26.40 10.40 -20.99
N LEU A 46 -25.49 9.51 -21.37
CA LEU A 46 -24.57 9.71 -22.50
C LEU A 46 -24.92 8.81 -23.69
N SER A 47 -24.90 9.38 -24.89
CA SER A 47 -25.25 8.67 -26.14
C SER A 47 -24.09 7.85 -26.73
N LEU A 48 -22.83 8.17 -26.36
CA LEU A 48 -21.62 7.53 -26.89
C LEU A 48 -21.15 6.38 -25.99
N ARG A 49 -21.78 5.21 -26.16
CA ARG A 49 -21.50 3.99 -25.37
C ARG A 49 -20.03 3.54 -25.45
N VAL A 50 -19.43 3.56 -26.65
CA VAL A 50 -18.05 3.09 -26.87
C VAL A 50 -17.01 3.89 -26.07
N SER A 51 -17.15 5.21 -26.00
CA SER A 51 -16.23 6.07 -25.24
C SER A 51 -16.28 5.79 -23.75
N ILE A 52 -17.47 5.48 -23.22
CA ILE A 52 -17.68 5.18 -21.80
C ILE A 52 -17.09 3.82 -21.45
N GLU A 53 -17.31 2.81 -22.28
CA GLU A 53 -16.73 1.48 -22.10
C GLU A 53 -15.20 1.54 -22.11
N LEU A 54 -14.60 2.26 -23.07
CA LEU A 54 -13.15 2.44 -23.13
C LEU A 54 -12.62 3.17 -21.87
N TRP A 55 -13.29 4.23 -21.44
CA TRP A 55 -12.91 4.98 -20.24
C TRP A 55 -13.00 4.12 -18.97
N ARG A 56 -14.04 3.28 -18.87
CA ARG A 56 -14.23 2.34 -17.76
C ARG A 56 -13.11 1.30 -17.73
N VAL A 57 -12.81 0.67 -18.86
CA VAL A 57 -11.72 -0.31 -18.97
C VAL A 57 -10.38 0.33 -18.62
N LEU A 58 -10.10 1.52 -19.14
CA LEU A 58 -8.88 2.27 -18.83
C LEU A 58 -8.78 2.57 -17.33
N THR A 59 -9.86 3.06 -16.71
CA THR A 59 -9.87 3.37 -15.27
C THR A 59 -9.62 2.12 -14.44
N VAL A 60 -10.26 0.99 -14.78
CA VAL A 60 -10.04 -0.29 -14.09
C VAL A 60 -8.57 -0.72 -14.21
N LEU A 61 -8.02 -0.69 -15.42
CA LEU A 61 -6.63 -1.06 -15.68
C LEU A 61 -5.65 -0.18 -14.90
N VAL A 62 -5.85 1.15 -14.92
CA VAL A 62 -5.00 2.09 -14.19
C VAL A 62 -5.05 1.81 -12.69
N VAL A 63 -6.24 1.61 -12.10
CA VAL A 63 -6.36 1.28 -10.67
C VAL A 63 -5.61 -0.01 -10.33
N ASP A 64 -5.76 -1.05 -11.16
CA ASP A 64 -5.17 -2.35 -10.90
C ASP A 64 -3.63 -2.32 -11.06
N VAL A 65 -3.11 -1.58 -12.05
CA VAL A 65 -1.66 -1.35 -12.23
C VAL A 65 -1.09 -0.54 -11.07
N LEU A 66 -1.76 0.54 -10.64
CA LEU A 66 -1.32 1.34 -9.50
C LEU A 66 -1.27 0.47 -8.23
N LEU A 67 -2.32 -0.29 -7.95
CA LEU A 67 -2.33 -1.24 -6.82
C LEU A 67 -1.23 -2.28 -6.91
N ALA A 68 -0.97 -2.82 -8.11
CA ALA A 68 0.11 -3.80 -8.30
C ALA A 68 1.47 -3.19 -7.95
N ILE A 69 1.75 -1.95 -8.38
CA ILE A 69 2.98 -1.22 -8.01
C ILE A 69 3.06 -1.05 -6.49
N VAL A 70 1.98 -0.61 -5.84
CA VAL A 70 1.94 -0.43 -4.39
C VAL A 70 2.24 -1.73 -3.65
N VAL A 71 1.64 -2.84 -4.09
CA VAL A 71 1.85 -4.16 -3.49
C VAL A 71 3.30 -4.64 -3.69
N LEU A 72 3.89 -4.44 -4.88
CA LEU A 72 5.28 -4.78 -5.15
C LEU A 72 6.26 -3.99 -4.26
N VAL A 73 6.02 -2.68 -4.09
CA VAL A 73 6.80 -1.87 -3.14
C VAL A 73 6.59 -2.37 -1.71
N GLY A 74 5.37 -2.78 -1.34
CA GLY A 74 5.09 -3.40 -0.04
C GLY A 74 5.92 -4.66 0.22
N TYR A 75 6.08 -5.55 -0.77
CA TYR A 75 6.97 -6.72 -0.65
C TYR A 75 8.44 -6.31 -0.48
N LEU A 76 8.89 -5.30 -1.22
CA LEU A 76 10.28 -4.83 -1.15
C LEU A 76 10.58 -4.23 0.22
N VAL A 77 9.69 -3.37 0.72
CA VAL A 77 9.88 -2.61 1.96
C VAL A 77 9.70 -3.49 3.21
N LEU A 78 8.94 -4.59 3.11
CA LEU A 78 8.79 -5.56 4.18
C LEU A 78 9.99 -6.52 4.27
N ASN A 79 11.19 -5.94 4.35
CA ASN A 79 12.48 -6.60 4.52
C ASN A 79 13.14 -6.02 5.78
N PRO A 80 13.57 -6.82 6.77
CA PRO A 80 14.16 -6.33 8.02
C PRO A 80 15.33 -5.36 7.83
N ASP A 81 16.16 -5.56 6.80
CA ASP A 81 17.31 -4.70 6.50
C ASP A 81 16.85 -3.32 6.03
N ILE A 82 15.95 -3.28 5.05
CA ILE A 82 15.33 -2.04 4.57
C ILE A 82 14.56 -1.34 5.70
N MET A 83 13.86 -2.10 6.54
CA MET A 83 13.11 -1.55 7.67
C MET A 83 14.03 -0.89 8.72
N ALA A 84 15.24 -1.42 8.91
CA ALA A 84 16.24 -0.79 9.77
C ALA A 84 16.83 0.48 9.17
N ASP A 85 16.93 0.56 7.84
CA ASP A 85 17.54 1.69 7.12
C ASP A 85 16.59 2.89 6.93
N ILE A 86 15.35 2.66 6.53
CA ILE A 86 14.38 3.72 6.21
C ILE A 86 13.36 3.92 7.33
N LYS A 87 12.70 5.08 7.33
CA LYS A 87 11.65 5.41 8.30
C LYS A 87 10.33 4.81 7.82
N ILE A 88 9.88 3.75 8.47
CA ILE A 88 8.57 3.14 8.22
C ILE A 88 7.72 3.23 9.48
N ALA A 89 6.43 3.53 9.30
CA ALA A 89 5.46 3.50 10.39
C ALA A 89 5.03 2.07 10.67
N ILE A 90 5.41 1.55 11.84
CA ILE A 90 5.13 0.19 12.26
C ILE A 90 4.03 0.17 13.33
N PRO A 91 3.03 -0.72 13.23
CA PRO A 91 2.78 -1.71 12.17
C PRO A 91 1.96 -1.18 10.98
N PHE A 92 1.68 0.13 10.93
CA PHE A 92 0.72 0.75 10.01
C PHE A 92 0.98 0.44 8.53
N CYS A 93 2.17 0.72 8.01
CA CYS A 93 2.49 0.53 6.59
C CYS A 93 2.54 -0.96 6.18
N PRO A 94 3.13 -1.86 6.98
CA PRO A 94 3.04 -3.31 6.74
C PRO A 94 1.60 -3.84 6.68
N VAL A 95 0.75 -3.45 7.61
CA VAL A 95 -0.67 -3.87 7.61
C VAL A 95 -1.41 -3.29 6.40
N ALA A 96 -1.16 -2.03 6.05
CA ALA A 96 -1.72 -1.42 4.85
C ALA A 96 -1.32 -2.18 3.57
N SER A 97 -0.07 -2.65 3.48
CA SER A 97 0.42 -3.44 2.35
C SER A 97 -0.34 -4.76 2.18
N ILE A 98 -0.64 -5.45 3.29
CA ILE A 98 -1.48 -6.66 3.28
C ILE A 98 -2.88 -6.35 2.77
N LEU A 99 -3.50 -5.28 3.27
CA LEU A 99 -4.84 -4.87 2.85
C LEU A 99 -4.90 -4.51 1.36
N PHE A 100 -3.89 -3.80 0.84
CA PHE A 100 -3.79 -3.52 -0.59
C PHE A 100 -3.58 -4.80 -1.41
N ALA A 101 -2.76 -5.74 -0.94
CA ALA A 101 -2.57 -7.02 -1.62
C ALA A 101 -3.87 -7.82 -1.69
N ALA A 102 -4.63 -7.87 -0.58
CA ALA A 102 -5.92 -8.54 -0.55
C ALA A 102 -6.94 -7.83 -1.47
N ALA A 103 -6.96 -6.50 -1.48
CA ALA A 103 -7.80 -5.72 -2.38
C ALA A 103 -7.47 -6.02 -3.85
N LEU A 104 -6.19 -6.08 -4.21
CA LEU A 104 -5.73 -6.40 -5.56
C LEU A 104 -6.20 -7.79 -5.99
N VAL A 105 -6.07 -8.81 -5.14
CA VAL A 105 -6.55 -10.18 -5.44
C VAL A 105 -8.08 -10.22 -5.63
N LEU A 106 -8.85 -9.46 -4.82
CA LEU A 106 -10.30 -9.34 -5.02
C LEU A 106 -10.63 -8.70 -6.35
N ARG A 107 -9.92 -7.62 -6.71
CA ARG A 107 -10.15 -6.88 -7.95
C ARG A 107 -9.82 -7.71 -9.18
N LEU A 108 -8.63 -8.29 -9.24
CA LEU A 108 -8.18 -9.08 -10.38
C LEU A 108 -8.98 -10.37 -10.54
N PHE A 109 -9.17 -11.13 -9.46
CA PHE A 109 -9.61 -12.54 -9.56
C PHE A 109 -11.01 -12.84 -9.06
N HIS A 110 -11.63 -11.95 -8.27
CA HIS A 110 -12.93 -12.20 -7.65
C HIS A 110 -13.99 -11.16 -8.04
N GLY A 111 -13.78 -10.47 -9.16
CA GLY A 111 -14.75 -9.51 -9.71
C GLY A 111 -14.85 -8.20 -8.93
N GLY A 112 -13.87 -7.88 -8.07
CA GLY A 112 -13.82 -6.63 -7.31
C GLY A 112 -13.60 -5.38 -8.19
N HIS A 113 -13.35 -5.54 -9.48
CA HIS A 113 -13.31 -4.43 -10.44
C HIS A 113 -14.70 -4.04 -11.00
N SER A 114 -15.74 -4.87 -10.82
CA SER A 114 -17.09 -4.58 -11.31
C SER A 114 -17.97 -4.03 -10.20
N VAL A 115 -18.52 -2.83 -10.38
CA VAL A 115 -19.38 -2.13 -9.40
C VAL A 115 -20.57 -2.98 -8.95
N SER A 116 -21.11 -3.83 -9.83
CA SER A 116 -22.21 -4.76 -9.52
C SER A 116 -21.85 -5.90 -8.56
N SER A 117 -20.56 -6.17 -8.35
CA SER A 117 -20.09 -7.27 -7.50
C SER A 117 -20.05 -6.87 -6.04
N LYS A 118 -20.45 -7.79 -5.14
CA LYS A 118 -20.24 -7.63 -3.68
C LYS A 118 -18.76 -7.43 -3.32
N ASN A 119 -17.85 -7.97 -4.13
CA ASN A 119 -16.42 -7.86 -3.89
C ASN A 119 -15.85 -6.49 -4.29
N TYR A 120 -16.58 -5.67 -5.05
CA TYR A 120 -16.17 -4.31 -5.35
C TYR A 120 -16.11 -3.46 -4.07
N LEU A 121 -17.22 -3.40 -3.32
CA LEU A 121 -17.25 -2.67 -2.05
C LEU A 121 -16.22 -3.21 -1.06
N ARG A 122 -16.05 -4.53 -0.98
CA ARG A 122 -15.01 -5.14 -0.14
C ARG A 122 -13.62 -4.67 -0.52
N SER A 123 -13.29 -4.66 -1.81
CA SER A 123 -11.98 -4.18 -2.28
C SER A 123 -11.77 -2.70 -1.97
N VAL A 124 -12.79 -1.86 -2.20
CA VAL A 124 -12.73 -0.43 -1.91
C VAL A 124 -12.57 -0.18 -0.41
N TYR A 125 -13.28 -0.90 0.46
CA TYR A 125 -13.11 -0.78 1.91
C TYR A 125 -11.73 -1.20 2.39
N LEU A 126 -11.15 -2.27 1.82
CA LEU A 126 -9.77 -2.66 2.12
C LEU A 126 -8.77 -1.58 1.69
N MET A 127 -8.95 -1.01 0.50
CA MET A 127 -8.12 0.10 0.02
C MET A 127 -8.27 1.35 0.89
N LEU A 128 -9.49 1.68 1.31
CA LEU A 128 -9.76 2.81 2.19
C LEU A 128 -9.09 2.60 3.55
N ALA A 129 -9.26 1.42 4.16
CA ALA A 129 -8.62 1.08 5.43
C ALA A 129 -7.09 1.12 5.33
N ALA A 130 -6.52 0.58 4.24
CA ALA A 130 -5.09 0.67 3.97
C ALA A 130 -4.60 2.11 3.87
N ASN A 131 -5.34 2.98 3.17
CA ASN A 131 -5.00 4.40 3.05
C ASN A 131 -5.11 5.14 4.38
N VAL A 132 -6.14 4.87 5.19
CA VAL A 132 -6.25 5.46 6.53
C VAL A 132 -5.06 5.06 7.40
N LEU A 133 -4.68 3.78 7.40
CA LEU A 133 -3.49 3.32 8.12
C LEU A 133 -2.22 4.01 7.61
N ASN A 134 -2.04 4.12 6.30
CA ASN A 134 -0.89 4.80 5.71
C ASN A 134 -0.87 6.30 6.02
N ILE A 135 -2.00 7.00 5.99
CA ILE A 135 -2.06 8.43 6.34
C ILE A 135 -1.69 8.63 7.81
N VAL A 136 -2.27 7.83 8.71
CA VAL A 136 -1.95 7.88 10.14
C VAL A 136 -0.47 7.56 10.36
N GLY A 137 0.03 6.46 9.78
CA GLY A 137 1.43 6.08 9.89
C GLY A 137 2.38 7.13 9.33
N PHE A 138 2.10 7.63 8.12
CA PHE A 138 2.92 8.63 7.46
C PHE A 138 2.96 9.94 8.26
N THR A 139 1.80 10.53 8.53
CA THR A 139 1.70 11.85 9.17
C THR A 139 2.14 11.83 10.63
N ILE A 140 1.72 10.81 11.40
CA ILE A 140 1.93 10.79 12.85
C ILE A 140 3.24 10.11 13.22
N VAL A 141 3.70 9.12 12.45
CA VAL A 141 4.90 8.35 12.81
C VAL A 141 6.09 8.75 11.95
N MET A 142 6.01 8.60 10.63
CA MET A 142 7.14 8.86 9.72
C MET A 142 7.53 10.34 9.72
N GLU A 143 6.54 11.23 9.73
CA GLU A 143 6.71 12.70 9.73
C GLU A 143 6.55 13.33 11.12
N ALA A 144 6.61 12.54 12.21
CA ALA A 144 6.68 13.09 13.57
C ALA A 144 7.80 14.15 13.71
N PRO A 145 7.63 15.17 14.58
CA PRO A 145 8.53 16.31 14.70
C PRO A 145 10.01 15.94 14.81
N SER A 146 10.89 16.79 14.25
CA SER A 146 12.33 16.55 14.28
C SER A 146 12.86 16.49 15.73
N GLY A 147 14.04 15.86 15.92
CA GLY A 147 14.66 15.79 17.24
C GLY A 147 14.97 17.18 17.78
N GLU A 148 15.44 18.07 16.91
CA GLU A 148 15.72 19.48 17.19
C GLU A 148 14.48 20.24 17.65
N TYR A 149 13.34 20.04 16.97
CA TYR A 149 12.09 20.66 17.38
C TYR A 149 11.62 20.17 18.75
N LEU A 150 11.79 18.88 19.05
CA LEU A 150 11.42 18.33 20.36
C LEU A 150 12.39 18.72 21.48
N ALA A 151 13.64 19.05 21.14
CA ALA A 151 14.59 19.57 22.12
C ALA A 151 14.17 20.95 22.66
N THR A 152 13.55 21.79 21.81
CA THR A 152 13.00 23.08 22.21
C THR A 152 11.55 23.01 22.67
N HIS A 153 10.77 22.03 22.19
CA HIS A 153 9.37 21.81 22.54
C HIS A 153 9.13 20.36 22.99
N PRO A 154 9.56 19.99 24.21
CA PRO A 154 9.50 18.61 24.68
C PRO A 154 8.06 18.12 24.80
N SER A 155 7.82 16.92 24.26
CA SER A 155 6.50 16.29 24.29
C SER A 155 6.64 14.77 24.48
N PRO A 156 6.15 14.21 25.60
CA PRO A 156 6.22 12.78 25.86
C PRO A 156 5.56 11.93 24.78
N PHE A 157 4.47 12.42 24.19
CA PHE A 157 3.76 11.77 23.10
C PHE A 157 4.63 11.58 21.86
N TRP A 158 5.26 12.65 21.38
CA TRP A 158 6.10 12.60 20.18
C TRP A 158 7.39 11.81 20.39
N HIS A 159 7.97 11.89 21.59
CA HIS A 159 9.10 11.03 21.96
C HIS A 159 8.72 9.56 21.92
N TYR A 160 7.59 9.17 22.52
CA TYR A 160 7.13 7.79 22.51
C TYR A 160 6.97 7.25 21.08
N ILE A 161 6.28 7.99 20.21
CA ILE A 161 6.04 7.58 18.83
C ILE A 161 7.35 7.38 18.07
N LYS A 162 8.29 8.33 18.17
CA LYS A 162 9.55 8.25 17.45
C LYS A 162 10.42 7.09 17.93
N THR A 163 10.41 6.80 19.22
CA THR A 163 11.24 5.74 19.80
C THR A 163 10.68 4.35 19.53
N HIS A 164 9.35 4.18 19.51
CA HIS A 164 8.74 2.86 19.50
C HIS A 164 8.07 2.47 18.18
N LEU A 165 7.56 3.44 17.40
CA LEU A 165 6.73 3.15 16.22
C LEU A 165 7.45 3.39 14.89
N ARG A 166 8.63 4.01 14.91
CA ARG A 166 9.51 4.12 13.72
C ARG A 166 10.41 2.89 13.63
N SER A 167 10.46 2.30 12.45
CA SER A 167 11.25 1.09 12.20
C SER A 167 12.75 1.24 12.47
N ASN A 168 13.33 2.40 12.15
CA ASN A 168 14.75 2.69 12.30
C ASN A 168 15.13 3.33 13.64
N ALA A 169 14.26 3.25 14.65
CA ALA A 169 14.56 3.75 15.99
C ALA A 169 15.24 2.66 16.83
N ASP A 170 16.53 2.81 17.10
CA ASP A 170 17.29 1.89 17.94
C ASP A 170 17.02 2.15 19.44
N PRO A 171 16.77 1.12 20.28
CA PRO A 171 16.58 -0.31 19.95
C PRO A 171 15.14 -0.73 19.69
N HIS A 172 14.17 0.00 20.26
CA HIS A 172 12.78 -0.48 20.35
C HIS A 172 12.05 -0.56 18.99
N GLY A 173 12.38 0.32 18.05
CA GLY A 173 11.87 0.29 16.69
C GLY A 173 12.37 -0.91 15.88
N LEU A 174 13.61 -1.34 16.11
CA LEU A 174 14.19 -2.53 15.46
C LEU A 174 13.54 -3.81 15.96
N GLU A 175 13.33 -3.93 17.28
CA GLU A 175 12.60 -5.06 17.87
C GLU A 175 11.18 -5.16 17.31
N LEU A 176 10.45 -4.02 17.28
CA LEU A 176 9.10 -4.00 16.72
C LEU A 176 9.09 -4.28 15.21
N SER A 177 10.14 -3.89 14.48
CA SER A 177 10.32 -4.21 13.06
C SER A 177 10.41 -5.72 12.83
N GLN A 178 11.18 -6.43 13.66
CA GLN A 178 11.29 -7.89 13.58
C GLN A 178 9.95 -8.55 13.87
N VAL A 179 9.27 -8.17 14.95
CA VAL A 179 7.94 -8.72 15.28
C VAL A 179 6.95 -8.46 14.15
N THR A 180 6.96 -7.25 13.59
CA THR A 180 6.06 -6.90 12.50
C THR A 180 6.37 -7.67 11.24
N PHE A 181 7.65 -7.90 10.91
CA PHE A 181 8.05 -8.77 9.82
C PHE A 181 7.52 -10.20 10.04
N TYR A 182 7.75 -10.79 11.22
CA TYR A 182 7.31 -12.15 11.53
C TYR A 182 5.79 -12.35 11.45
N LEU A 183 5.01 -11.29 11.69
CA LEU A 183 3.55 -11.36 11.58
C LEU A 183 3.06 -11.01 10.17
N CYS A 184 3.53 -9.89 9.62
CA CYS A 184 2.99 -9.35 8.38
C CYS A 184 3.50 -10.10 7.14
N PHE A 185 4.77 -10.52 7.13
CA PHE A 185 5.34 -11.18 5.95
C PHE A 185 4.68 -12.52 5.65
N PRO A 186 4.43 -13.43 6.63
CA PRO A 186 3.68 -14.66 6.37
C PRO A 186 2.25 -14.42 5.88
N VAL A 187 1.56 -13.41 6.44
CA VAL A 187 0.20 -13.05 6.00
C VAL A 187 0.23 -12.53 4.57
N LEU A 188 1.20 -11.67 4.24
CA LEU A 188 1.39 -11.16 2.89
C LEU A 188 1.69 -12.31 1.90
N MET A 189 2.54 -13.26 2.27
CA MET A 189 2.81 -14.47 1.49
C MET A 189 1.58 -15.37 1.33
N ALA A 190 0.72 -15.47 2.35
CA ALA A 190 -0.55 -16.20 2.24
C ALA A 190 -1.49 -15.52 1.23
N VAL A 191 -1.55 -14.19 1.21
CA VAL A 191 -2.30 -13.43 0.20
C VAL A 191 -1.70 -13.63 -1.20
N LEU A 192 -0.37 -13.69 -1.33
CA LEU A 192 0.29 -14.02 -2.60
C LEU A 192 -0.14 -15.40 -3.11
N ALA A 193 -0.09 -16.41 -2.25
CA ALA A 193 -0.48 -17.77 -2.57
C ALA A 193 -1.95 -17.84 -2.98
N TRP A 194 -2.83 -17.13 -2.27
CA TRP A 194 -4.24 -17.00 -2.65
C TRP A 194 -4.41 -16.36 -4.03
N GLY A 195 -3.66 -15.29 -4.33
CA GLY A 195 -3.63 -14.66 -5.65
C GLY A 195 -3.17 -15.63 -6.76
N ALA A 196 -2.07 -16.35 -6.53
CA ALA A 196 -1.51 -17.31 -7.47
C ALA A 196 -2.47 -18.47 -7.76
N VAL A 197 -3.08 -19.06 -6.72
CA VAL A 197 -4.09 -20.11 -6.87
C VAL A 197 -5.30 -19.60 -7.66
N SER A 198 -5.74 -18.37 -7.40
CA SER A 198 -6.86 -17.76 -8.11
C SER A 198 -6.55 -17.50 -9.59
N ALA A 199 -5.32 -17.07 -9.89
CA ALA A 199 -4.83 -16.89 -11.26
C ALA A 199 -4.78 -18.23 -12.02
N LEU A 200 -4.19 -19.27 -11.41
CA LEU A 200 -4.07 -20.59 -12.00
C LEU A 200 -5.44 -21.20 -12.32
N LYS A 201 -6.43 -21.06 -11.42
CA LYS A 201 -7.80 -21.52 -11.66
C LYS A 201 -8.41 -20.89 -12.91
N ARG A 202 -8.19 -19.60 -13.14
CA ARG A 202 -8.69 -18.91 -14.34
C ARG A 202 -7.99 -19.37 -15.62
N VAL A 203 -6.67 -19.56 -15.57
CA VAL A 203 -5.91 -20.06 -16.72
C VAL A 203 -6.32 -21.49 -17.08
N CYS A 204 -6.52 -22.36 -16.08
CA CYS A 204 -7.00 -23.72 -16.31
C CYS A 204 -8.43 -23.75 -16.85
N ALA A 205 -9.33 -22.91 -16.34
CA ALA A 205 -10.68 -22.79 -16.87
C ALA A 205 -10.68 -22.35 -18.34
N ALA A 206 -9.85 -21.37 -18.70
CA ALA A 206 -9.72 -20.89 -20.07
C ALA A 206 -9.07 -21.89 -21.06
N LYS A 207 -8.42 -22.95 -20.56
CA LYS A 207 -7.85 -24.04 -21.38
C LYS A 207 -8.79 -25.25 -21.52
N GLY A 208 -9.85 -25.30 -20.73
CA GLY A 208 -10.86 -26.37 -20.75
C GLY A 208 -12.09 -26.04 -21.61
N GLU A 209 -12.13 -24.84 -22.18
CA GLU A 209 -12.97 -24.43 -23.33
C GLU A 209 -12.17 -24.62 -24.62
#